data_AF-A0A5C6ECS3-F1
#
_entry.id   AF-A0A5C6ECS3-F1
#
_cell.length_a   1.000
_cell.length_b   1.000
_cell.length_c   1.000
_cell.angle_alpha   90.00
_cell.angle_beta   90.00
_cell.angle_gamma   90.00
#
_symmetry.space_group_name_H-M   'P 1'
#
loop_
_entity.id
_entity.type
_entity.pdbx_description
1 polymer ?
#
loop_
_entity_poly.entity_id
_entity_poly.type
_entity_poly.pdbx_seq_one_letter_code
_entity_poly.pdbx_strand_id
1 'polypeptide(L)'
;MGFTIQYCSTEAMHPAQAFEIKQDASILSSGFTWLSCEPVILNQKSDGRLAGASKPNFFADPPPSDDTNAEGLPDGNVLTMTDVLCELSRRHKINWKIGHDYEQDPIGEIRAGVIDPDLLEQLEAFGSIGELLDSMADDDEEEDDLALRASRLSFLADQDNVNKGKVDEDQADDDDEPRLLKFPGRD
;
A
#
# COMPACT_ATOMS: atom_id res chain seq x y z
N MET A 1 -7.13 11.54 -1.40
CA MET A 1 -8.14 10.73 -2.12
C MET A 1 -7.47 9.45 -2.57
N GLY A 2 -8.12 8.29 -2.50
CA GLY A 2 -7.54 7.02 -2.93
C GLY A 2 -7.99 6.65 -4.35
N PHE A 3 -7.19 5.87 -5.06
CA PHE A 3 -7.57 5.20 -6.30
C PHE A 3 -7.53 3.70 -6.04
N THR A 4 -8.55 2.96 -6.45
CA THR A 4 -8.65 1.53 -6.16
C THR A 4 -8.84 0.75 -7.44
N ILE A 5 -7.92 -0.16 -7.74
CA ILE A 5 -8.05 -1.06 -8.87
C ILE A 5 -8.88 -2.26 -8.43
N GLN A 6 -10.01 -2.45 -9.07
CA GLN A 6 -10.94 -3.56 -8.80
C GLN A 6 -10.77 -4.64 -9.86
N TYR A 7 -10.85 -5.90 -9.45
CA TYR A 7 -10.80 -7.03 -10.36
C TYR A 7 -11.87 -8.05 -10.01
N CYS A 8 -12.49 -8.63 -11.03
CA CYS A 8 -13.60 -9.58 -10.89
C CYS A 8 -13.52 -10.68 -11.95
N SER A 9 -13.76 -11.93 -11.58
CA SER A 9 -13.77 -13.03 -12.55
C SER A 9 -14.95 -12.89 -13.52
N THR A 10 -14.72 -13.25 -14.79
CA THR A 10 -15.77 -13.21 -15.82
C THR A 10 -16.86 -14.25 -15.59
N GLU A 11 -16.55 -15.30 -14.85
CA GLU A 11 -17.42 -16.45 -14.60
C GLU A 11 -17.52 -16.75 -13.10
N ALA A 12 -18.68 -17.29 -12.72
CA ALA A 12 -18.89 -17.83 -11.38
C ALA A 12 -18.21 -19.20 -11.28
N MET A 13 -17.71 -19.53 -10.09
CA MET A 13 -16.97 -20.78 -9.87
C MET A 13 -17.39 -21.49 -8.59
N HIS A 14 -17.08 -22.78 -8.52
CA HIS A 14 -17.37 -23.58 -7.34
C HIS A 14 -16.49 -23.14 -6.15
N PRO A 15 -16.99 -23.15 -4.89
CA PRO A 15 -16.22 -22.71 -3.72
C PRO A 15 -14.88 -23.42 -3.52
N ALA A 16 -14.79 -24.71 -3.88
CA ALA A 16 -13.52 -25.46 -3.83
C ALA A 16 -12.46 -24.88 -4.79
N GLN A 17 -12.85 -24.58 -6.03
CA GLN A 17 -11.96 -23.94 -7.02
C GLN A 17 -11.59 -22.52 -6.58
N ALA A 18 -12.57 -21.76 -6.04
CA ALA A 18 -12.30 -20.44 -5.48
C ALA A 18 -11.29 -20.48 -4.33
N PHE A 19 -11.34 -21.52 -3.49
CA PHE A 19 -10.38 -21.70 -2.39
C PHE A 19 -8.96 -21.95 -2.92
N GLU A 20 -8.80 -22.83 -3.90
CA GLU A 20 -7.51 -23.10 -4.54
C GLU A 20 -6.90 -21.84 -5.17
N ILE A 21 -7.71 -21.07 -5.92
CA ILE A 21 -7.26 -19.81 -6.53
C ILE A 21 -6.82 -18.79 -5.47
N LYS A 22 -7.55 -18.67 -4.36
CA LYS A 22 -7.19 -17.76 -3.26
C LYS A 22 -5.88 -18.16 -2.60
N GLN A 23 -5.67 -19.47 -2.39
CA GLN A 23 -4.43 -19.98 -1.83
C GLN A 23 -3.24 -19.69 -2.76
N ASP A 24 -3.40 -19.94 -4.07
CA ASP A 24 -2.39 -19.62 -5.06
C ASP A 24 -2.10 -18.11 -5.14
N ALA A 25 -3.13 -17.27 -5.04
CA ALA A 25 -2.97 -15.82 -5.01
C ALA A 25 -2.13 -15.38 -3.80
N SER A 26 -2.37 -15.98 -2.63
CA SER A 26 -1.58 -15.73 -1.43
C SER A 26 -0.11 -16.16 -1.60
N ILE A 27 0.14 -17.31 -2.23
CA ILE A 27 1.50 -17.82 -2.48
C ILE A 27 2.25 -16.95 -3.48
N LEU A 28 1.58 -16.54 -4.56
CA LEU A 28 2.18 -15.64 -5.54
C LEU A 28 2.48 -14.27 -4.93
N SER A 29 1.58 -13.77 -4.08
CA SER A 29 1.75 -12.48 -3.42
C SER A 29 2.84 -12.50 -2.35
N SER A 30 3.12 -13.62 -1.69
CA SER A 30 4.17 -13.67 -0.65
C SER A 30 5.60 -13.47 -1.18
N GLY A 31 5.79 -13.38 -2.50
CA GLY A 31 7.09 -13.07 -3.11
C GLY A 31 7.46 -11.58 -3.15
N PHE A 32 6.62 -10.70 -2.58
CA PHE A 32 6.78 -9.25 -2.67
C PHE A 32 6.49 -8.56 -1.33
N THR A 33 7.04 -7.37 -1.12
CA THR A 33 6.83 -6.57 0.10
C THR A 33 5.56 -5.71 0.06
N TRP A 34 5.00 -5.43 -1.12
CA TRP A 34 3.74 -4.69 -1.30
C TRP A 34 3.70 -3.31 -0.61
N LEU A 35 4.80 -2.56 -0.67
CA LEU A 35 4.87 -1.20 -0.13
C LEU A 35 4.17 -0.22 -1.07
N SER A 36 4.40 -0.35 -2.38
CA SER A 36 3.81 0.53 -3.40
C SER A 36 2.37 0.21 -3.79
N CYS A 37 1.85 -0.97 -3.45
CA CYS A 37 0.49 -1.37 -3.78
C CYS A 37 -0.01 -2.45 -2.83
N GLU A 38 -1.30 -2.49 -2.53
CA GLU A 38 -1.89 -3.59 -1.76
C GLU A 38 -1.83 -4.93 -2.53
N PRO A 39 -1.57 -6.05 -1.82
CA PRO A 39 -1.48 -7.38 -2.43
C PRO A 39 -2.80 -7.85 -3.04
N VAL A 40 -2.72 -8.91 -3.85
CA VAL A 40 -3.91 -9.53 -4.46
C VAL A 40 -4.67 -10.35 -3.42
N ILE A 41 -5.76 -9.78 -2.91
CA ILE A 41 -6.65 -10.44 -1.95
C ILE A 41 -8.00 -10.72 -2.61
N LEU A 42 -8.32 -12.01 -2.73
CA LEU A 42 -9.52 -12.48 -3.43
C LEU A 42 -10.60 -12.96 -2.46
N ASN A 43 -11.82 -12.47 -2.68
CA ASN A 43 -13.02 -12.89 -1.99
C ASN A 43 -14.03 -13.47 -2.98
N GLN A 44 -14.82 -14.44 -2.54
CA GLN A 44 -15.88 -15.00 -3.39
C GLN A 44 -17.18 -14.25 -3.06
N LYS A 45 -17.78 -13.65 -4.08
CA LYS A 45 -19.06 -12.95 -3.97
C LYS A 45 -20.22 -13.96 -3.90
N SER A 46 -21.39 -13.47 -3.51
CA SER A 46 -22.62 -14.27 -3.42
C SER A 46 -23.08 -14.85 -4.77
N ASP A 47 -22.68 -14.23 -5.88
CA ASP A 47 -22.92 -14.72 -7.24
C ASP A 47 -21.93 -15.81 -7.69
N GLY A 48 -21.02 -16.22 -6.81
CA GLY A 48 -20.01 -17.25 -7.07
C GLY A 48 -18.75 -16.75 -7.79
N ARG A 49 -18.68 -15.47 -8.18
CA ARG A 49 -17.48 -14.90 -8.81
C ARG A 49 -16.41 -14.59 -7.77
N LEU A 50 -15.14 -14.62 -8.19
CA LEU A 50 -14.05 -14.08 -7.40
C LEU A 50 -13.90 -12.60 -7.69
N ALA A 51 -13.67 -11.81 -6.66
CA ALA A 51 -13.36 -10.40 -6.80
C ALA A 51 -12.39 -9.94 -5.72
N GLY A 52 -11.63 -8.91 -6.04
CA GLY A 52 -10.75 -8.24 -5.10
C GLY A 52 -10.54 -6.81 -5.54
N ALA A 53 -9.75 -6.12 -4.75
CA ALA A 53 -9.34 -4.76 -5.02
C ALA A 53 -7.94 -4.55 -4.45
N SER A 54 -7.15 -3.74 -5.13
CA SER A 54 -5.81 -3.36 -4.70
C SER A 54 -5.67 -1.85 -4.84
N LYS A 55 -5.26 -1.20 -3.76
CA LYS A 55 -5.02 0.23 -3.73
C LYS A 55 -3.53 0.52 -3.95
N PRO A 56 -3.14 1.34 -4.95
CA PRO A 56 -1.78 1.84 -5.03
C PRO A 56 -1.47 2.82 -3.89
N ASN A 57 -0.26 2.75 -3.37
CA ASN A 57 0.24 3.62 -2.32
C ASN A 57 1.20 4.63 -2.94
N PHE A 58 0.65 5.74 -3.46
CA PHE A 58 1.46 6.81 -4.08
C PHE A 58 2.26 7.66 -3.09
N PHE A 59 1.94 7.56 -1.79
CA PHE A 59 2.57 8.31 -0.72
C PHE A 59 3.06 7.34 0.36
N ALA A 60 3.63 6.20 -0.06
CA ALA A 60 4.25 5.31 0.90
C ALA A 60 5.39 6.10 1.57
N ASP A 61 5.36 6.18 2.91
CA ASP A 61 6.48 6.78 3.65
C ASP A 61 7.77 6.11 3.18
N PRO A 62 8.86 6.87 2.98
CA PRO A 62 10.13 6.29 2.55
C PRO A 62 10.45 5.11 3.45
N PRO A 63 10.81 3.94 2.88
CA PRO A 63 11.02 2.74 3.65
C PRO A 63 12.03 3.07 4.77
N PRO A 64 11.74 2.73 6.03
CA PRO A 64 12.59 3.11 7.14
C PRO A 64 13.98 2.50 6.88
N SER A 65 14.93 3.40 6.60
CA SER A 65 16.37 3.20 6.36
C SER A 65 16.83 1.74 6.39
N ASP A 66 17.09 1.15 5.21
CA ASP A 66 17.82 -0.08 4.86
C ASP A 66 17.57 -1.40 5.62
N ASP A 67 17.00 -1.40 6.82
CA ASP A 67 16.85 -2.60 7.66
C ASP A 67 15.48 -3.28 7.49
N THR A 68 14.49 -2.64 6.86
CA THR A 68 13.18 -3.25 6.57
C THR A 68 13.13 -4.00 5.24
N ASN A 69 14.15 -3.87 4.38
CA ASN A 69 14.41 -4.81 3.29
C ASN A 69 15.05 -6.13 3.79
N ALA A 70 14.78 -6.53 5.04
CA ALA A 70 15.41 -7.67 5.71
C ALA A 70 15.31 -9.00 4.93
N GLU A 71 14.40 -9.12 3.96
CA GLU A 71 14.21 -10.33 3.15
C GLU A 71 14.69 -10.21 1.69
N GLY A 72 15.11 -9.01 1.23
CA GLY A 72 15.58 -8.80 -0.14
C GLY A 72 14.53 -9.07 -1.22
N LEU A 73 13.24 -9.04 -0.87
CA LEU A 73 12.13 -9.25 -1.79
C LEU A 73 11.86 -7.98 -2.61
N PRO A 74 11.49 -8.11 -3.89
CA PRO A 74 11.10 -6.97 -4.71
C PRO A 74 9.82 -6.31 -4.18
N ASP A 75 9.69 -5.00 -4.41
CA ASP A 75 8.46 -4.30 -4.07
C ASP A 75 7.31 -4.67 -5.02
N GLY A 76 6.13 -4.80 -4.44
CA GLY A 76 4.89 -5.11 -5.15
C GLY A 76 4.22 -3.82 -5.59
N ASN A 77 4.18 -3.56 -6.89
CA ASN A 77 3.48 -2.41 -7.48
C ASN A 77 2.25 -2.87 -8.29
N VAL A 78 1.62 -1.92 -8.99
CA VAL A 78 0.43 -2.19 -9.82
C VAL A 78 0.71 -3.20 -10.93
N LEU A 79 1.88 -3.15 -11.56
CA LEU A 79 2.27 -4.10 -12.61
C LEU A 79 2.47 -5.51 -12.02
N THR A 80 3.11 -5.60 -10.85
CA THR A 80 3.24 -6.85 -10.10
C THR A 80 1.86 -7.45 -9.76
N MET A 81 0.91 -6.62 -9.33
CA MET A 81 -0.48 -7.05 -9.10
C MET A 81 -1.10 -7.65 -10.37
N THR A 82 -0.92 -7.01 -11.52
CA THR A 82 -1.43 -7.56 -12.79
C THR A 82 -0.72 -8.84 -13.23
N ASP A 83 0.58 -8.98 -12.95
CA ASP A 83 1.32 -10.22 -13.23
C ASP A 83 0.78 -11.38 -12.40
N VAL A 84 0.47 -11.15 -11.12
CA VAL A 84 -0.19 -12.15 -10.27
C VAL A 84 -1.54 -12.56 -10.86
N LEU A 85 -2.38 -11.60 -11.28
CA LEU A 85 -3.67 -11.90 -11.90
C LEU A 85 -3.54 -12.66 -13.24
N CYS A 86 -2.53 -12.30 -14.05
CA CYS A 86 -2.21 -13.00 -15.29
C CYS A 86 -1.80 -14.45 -15.01
N GLU A 87 -0.95 -14.67 -14.01
CA GLU A 87 -0.51 -16.02 -13.65
C GLU A 87 -1.66 -16.88 -13.12
N LEU A 88 -2.52 -16.32 -12.27
CA LEU A 88 -3.74 -17.00 -11.82
C LEU A 88 -4.66 -17.35 -13.00
N SER A 89 -4.80 -16.42 -13.96
CA SER A 89 -5.56 -16.63 -15.18
C SER A 89 -5.00 -17.80 -16.02
N ARG A 90 -3.66 -17.91 -16.16
CA ARG A 90 -3.02 -19.03 -16.87
C ARG A 90 -3.24 -20.37 -16.19
N ARG A 91 -3.04 -20.43 -14.87
CA ARG A 91 -3.09 -21.66 -14.07
C ARG A 91 -4.51 -22.22 -13.98
N HIS A 92 -5.46 -21.33 -13.69
CA HIS A 92 -6.83 -21.73 -13.37
C HIS A 92 -7.82 -21.57 -14.53
N LYS A 93 -7.35 -21.08 -15.69
CA LYS A 93 -8.16 -20.84 -16.90
C LYS A 93 -9.36 -19.92 -16.64
N ILE A 94 -9.17 -18.93 -15.78
CA ILE A 94 -10.15 -17.90 -15.45
C ILE A 94 -9.78 -16.59 -16.14
N ASN A 95 -10.76 -15.78 -16.51
CA ASN A 95 -10.52 -14.44 -17.04
C ASN A 95 -10.94 -13.39 -16.00
N TRP A 96 -10.31 -12.23 -16.05
CA TRP A 96 -10.56 -11.13 -15.14
C TRP A 96 -11.05 -9.90 -15.90
N LYS A 97 -12.03 -9.22 -15.33
CA LYS A 97 -12.40 -7.85 -15.67
C LYS A 97 -11.73 -6.91 -14.68
N ILE A 98 -11.06 -5.90 -15.19
CA ILE A 98 -10.35 -4.90 -14.39
C ILE A 98 -11.10 -3.58 -14.51
N GLY A 99 -11.29 -2.88 -13.40
CA GLY A 99 -11.96 -1.59 -13.32
C GLY A 99 -11.42 -0.76 -12.17
N HIS A 100 -12.05 0.38 -11.91
CA HIS A 100 -11.72 1.23 -10.77
C HIS A 100 -12.96 1.93 -10.21
N ASP A 101 -12.82 2.59 -9.08
CA ASP A 101 -13.88 3.28 -8.34
C ASP A 101 -14.60 4.41 -9.10
N TYR A 102 -13.98 4.99 -10.14
CA TYR A 102 -14.53 6.15 -10.87
C TYR A 102 -15.41 5.78 -12.09
N GLU A 103 -15.38 4.54 -12.56
CA GLU A 103 -16.12 4.09 -13.74
C GLU A 103 -16.87 2.79 -13.42
N GLN A 104 -18.07 2.65 -13.97
CA GLN A 104 -18.88 1.45 -13.79
C GLN A 104 -18.46 0.32 -14.74
N ASP A 105 -17.97 0.69 -15.91
CA ASP A 105 -17.53 -0.27 -16.91
C ASP A 105 -16.08 -0.71 -16.64
N PRO A 106 -15.75 -1.97 -16.93
CA PRO A 106 -14.37 -2.43 -16.83
C PRO A 106 -13.51 -1.69 -17.87
N ILE A 107 -12.35 -1.24 -17.42
CA ILE A 107 -11.34 -0.56 -18.24
C ILE A 107 -10.71 -1.53 -19.23
N GLY A 108 -10.59 -2.80 -18.83
CA GLY A 108 -10.03 -3.85 -19.68
C GLY A 108 -10.14 -5.23 -19.05
N GLU A 109 -9.54 -6.22 -19.71
CA GLU A 109 -9.63 -7.61 -19.30
C GLU A 109 -8.28 -8.33 -19.35
N ILE A 110 -8.15 -9.36 -18.52
CA ILE A 110 -7.07 -10.35 -18.60
C ILE A 110 -7.69 -11.66 -19.08
N ARG A 111 -7.24 -12.16 -20.22
CA ARG A 111 -7.77 -13.37 -20.85
C ARG A 111 -6.67 -14.41 -21.03
N ALA A 112 -6.88 -15.59 -20.44
CA ALA A 112 -5.89 -16.68 -20.46
C ALA A 112 -4.46 -16.24 -20.07
N GLY A 113 -4.36 -15.27 -19.17
CA GLY A 113 -3.10 -14.70 -18.70
C GLY A 113 -2.43 -13.69 -19.63
N VAL A 114 -3.17 -13.16 -20.60
CA VAL A 114 -2.76 -12.06 -21.46
C VAL A 114 -3.58 -10.84 -21.07
N ILE A 115 -2.90 -9.75 -20.73
CA ILE A 115 -3.51 -8.45 -20.47
C ILE A 115 -3.88 -7.77 -21.78
N ASP A 116 -5.01 -7.07 -21.80
CA ASP A 116 -5.39 -6.18 -22.90
C ASP A 116 -4.32 -5.07 -23.08
N PRO A 117 -3.79 -4.83 -24.29
CA PRO A 117 -2.77 -3.80 -24.50
C PRO A 117 -3.20 -2.41 -24.02
N ASP A 118 -4.46 -2.04 -24.27
CA ASP A 118 -5.01 -0.73 -23.85
C ASP A 118 -5.05 -0.60 -22.32
N LEU A 119 -5.25 -1.72 -21.61
CA LEU A 119 -5.20 -1.76 -20.15
C LEU A 119 -3.77 -1.65 -19.65
N LEU A 120 -2.82 -2.32 -20.29
CA LEU A 120 -1.41 -2.25 -19.93
C LEU A 120 -0.88 -0.81 -20.06
N GLU A 121 -1.14 -0.15 -21.18
CA GLU A 121 -0.73 1.24 -21.40
C GLU A 121 -1.29 2.19 -20.34
N GLN A 122 -2.55 2.01 -19.92
CA GLN A 122 -3.15 2.80 -18.86
C GLN A 122 -2.49 2.55 -17.50
N LEU A 123 -2.21 1.29 -17.15
CA LEU A 123 -1.56 0.94 -15.89
C LEU A 123 -0.11 1.43 -15.82
N GLU A 124 0.61 1.39 -16.94
CA GLU A 124 1.96 1.98 -17.06
C GLU A 124 1.90 3.51 -16.88
N ALA A 125 0.93 4.18 -17.51
CA ALA A 125 0.72 5.62 -17.31
C ALA A 125 0.42 5.98 -15.85
N PHE A 126 -0.34 5.14 -15.13
CA PHE A 126 -0.56 5.33 -13.69
C PHE A 126 0.74 5.20 -12.87
N GLY A 127 1.63 4.28 -13.25
CA GLY A 127 2.96 4.16 -12.63
C GLY A 127 3.76 5.47 -12.77
N SER A 128 3.80 6.04 -13.97
CA SER A 128 4.53 7.29 -14.25
C SER A 128 3.93 8.52 -13.56
N ILE A 129 2.61 8.56 -13.32
CA ILE A 129 1.99 9.65 -12.56
C ILE A 129 2.46 9.62 -11.10
N GLY A 130 2.64 8.44 -10.52
CA GLY A 130 3.20 8.30 -9.17
C GLY A 130 4.57 8.96 -9.06
N GLU A 131 5.47 8.67 -10.01
CA GLU A 131 6.81 9.27 -10.06
C GLU A 131 6.78 10.80 -10.24
N LEU A 132 5.86 11.31 -11.06
CA LEU A 132 5.70 12.75 -11.24
C LEU A 132 5.21 13.46 -9.98
N LEU A 133 4.24 12.87 -9.27
CA LEU A 133 3.72 13.44 -8.02
C LEU A 133 4.77 13.43 -6.91
N ASP A 134 5.57 12.38 -6.83
CA ASP A 134 6.70 12.29 -5.89
C ASP A 134 7.71 13.41 -6.15
N SER A 135 8.10 13.61 -7.41
CA SER A 135 9.05 14.67 -7.80
C SER A 135 8.57 16.10 -7.52
N MET A 136 7.27 16.34 -7.48
CA MET A 136 6.71 17.67 -7.16
C MET A 136 6.62 17.94 -5.65
N ALA A 137 6.58 16.90 -4.83
CA ALA A 137 6.54 17.05 -3.37
C ALA A 137 7.90 17.53 -2.83
N ASP A 138 9.00 17.15 -3.47
CA ASP A 138 10.37 17.53 -3.07
C ASP A 138 10.71 19.00 -3.41
N ASP A 139 10.05 19.61 -4.41
CA ASP A 139 10.34 20.97 -4.86
C ASP A 139 9.77 22.07 -3.93
N ASP A 140 8.85 21.72 -3.01
CA ASP A 140 8.23 22.67 -2.08
C ASP A 140 8.98 22.81 -0.73
N GLU A 141 10.03 22.00 -0.47
CA GLU A 141 10.80 22.06 0.79
C GLU A 141 11.99 23.06 0.77
N GLU A 142 12.34 23.66 -0.37
CA GLU A 142 13.48 24.60 -0.46
C GLU A 142 13.17 26.04 0.04
N GLU A 143 11.91 26.42 0.30
CA GLU A 143 11.58 27.78 0.79
C GLU A 143 11.75 27.99 2.31
N ASP A 144 11.70 26.94 3.13
CA ASP A 144 11.81 27.08 4.59
C ASP A 144 13.26 27.25 5.11
N ASP A 145 14.25 26.85 4.31
CA ASP A 145 15.67 26.97 4.69
C ASP A 145 16.22 28.40 4.56
N LEU A 146 15.56 29.26 3.77
CA LEU A 146 15.87 30.69 3.70
C LEU A 146 15.32 31.47 4.90
N ALA A 147 14.18 31.06 5.47
CA ALA A 147 13.60 31.65 6.67
C ALA A 147 14.43 31.30 7.94
N LEU A 148 14.97 30.08 8.00
CA LEU A 148 15.86 29.66 9.09
C LEU A 148 17.24 30.33 9.03
N ARG A 149 17.79 30.59 7.83
CA ARG A 149 19.03 31.35 7.66
C ARG A 149 18.88 32.83 8.04
N ALA A 150 17.73 33.45 7.77
CA ALA A 150 17.44 34.81 8.21
C ALA A 150 17.31 34.91 9.75
N SER A 151 16.73 33.89 10.38
CA SER A 151 16.59 33.80 11.84
C SER A 151 17.92 33.52 12.57
N ARG A 152 18.87 32.83 11.91
CA ARG A 152 20.20 32.56 12.48
C ARG A 152 21.13 33.79 12.43
N LEU A 153 20.88 34.74 11.54
CA LEU A 153 21.60 36.03 11.46
C LEU A 153 21.06 37.08 12.46
N SER A 154 19.81 36.98 12.90
CA SER A 154 19.26 37.85 13.95
C SER A 154 19.57 37.37 15.38
N PHE A 155 19.79 36.06 15.59
CA PHE A 155 20.09 35.49 16.91
C PHE A 155 21.50 35.84 17.46
N LEU A 156 22.44 36.28 16.62
CA LEU A 156 23.77 36.74 17.07
C LEU A 156 23.79 38.19 17.57
N ALA A 157 22.65 38.90 17.55
CA ALA A 157 22.57 40.30 17.97
C ALA A 157 22.09 40.52 19.41
N ASP A 158 21.74 39.48 20.18
CA ASP A 158 21.04 39.66 21.47
C ASP A 158 21.54 38.74 22.61
N GLN A 159 22.83 38.42 22.63
CA GLN A 159 23.48 37.79 23.79
C GLN A 159 23.95 38.84 24.81
N ASP A 160 23.00 39.49 25.48
CA ASP A 160 23.28 40.24 26.71
C ASP A 160 22.02 40.34 27.60
N ASN A 161 21.53 39.21 28.13
CA ASN A 161 20.77 39.25 29.40
C ASN A 161 20.59 37.89 30.11
N VAL A 162 21.54 37.58 31.00
CA VAL A 162 21.33 37.33 32.44
C VAL A 162 20.05 36.59 32.91
N ASN A 163 20.24 35.29 33.24
CA ASN A 163 20.13 34.69 34.59
C ASN A 163 18.76 34.41 35.28
N LYS A 164 18.69 33.16 35.81
CA LYS A 164 18.14 32.68 37.11
C LYS A 164 16.65 32.33 37.30
N GLY A 165 16.43 31.07 37.72
CA GLY A 165 15.29 30.55 38.52
C GLY A 165 15.01 29.08 38.15
N LYS A 166 15.51 28.04 38.84
CA LYS A 166 15.22 27.47 40.19
C LYS A 166 13.94 26.60 40.26
N VAL A 167 14.18 25.28 40.23
CA VAL A 167 13.61 24.09 40.95
C VAL A 167 12.12 24.01 41.33
N ASP A 168 11.49 22.86 41.05
CA ASP A 168 10.75 21.94 41.95
C ASP A 168 9.91 20.96 41.08
N GLU A 169 10.27 19.67 40.96
CA GLU A 169 9.81 18.50 41.75
C GLU A 169 8.30 18.48 42.03
N ASP A 170 7.56 17.56 41.37
CA ASP A 170 6.48 16.76 41.99
C ASP A 170 5.86 15.74 41.01
N GLN A 171 5.77 14.48 41.49
CA GLN A 171 4.64 13.50 41.40
C GLN A 171 4.08 13.07 40.02
N ALA A 172 3.64 11.83 39.77
CA ALA A 172 3.43 10.62 40.56
C ALA A 172 3.27 9.39 39.64
N ASP A 173 3.41 8.22 40.27
CA ASP A 173 2.94 6.87 39.93
C ASP A 173 1.83 6.73 38.88
N ASP A 174 1.98 5.74 38.00
CA ASP A 174 0.90 4.78 37.71
C ASP A 174 1.47 3.43 37.24
N ASP A 175 1.25 2.41 38.08
CA ASP A 175 1.49 0.99 37.85
C ASP A 175 0.45 0.43 36.85
N ASP A 176 0.87 0.09 35.63
CA ASP A 176 0.04 -0.67 34.68
C ASP A 176 0.43 -2.16 34.66
N GLU A 177 -0.25 -2.97 35.47
CA GLU A 177 -0.19 -4.43 35.39
C GLU A 177 -0.88 -4.95 34.11
N PRO A 178 -0.26 -5.90 33.37
CA PRO A 178 -0.86 -6.46 32.16
C PRO A 178 -2.00 -7.44 32.51
N ARG A 179 -3.19 -7.17 31.94
CA ARG A 179 -4.38 -8.03 32.07
C ARG A 179 -4.19 -9.37 31.34
N LEU A 180 -4.09 -10.46 32.11
CA LEU A 180 -4.10 -11.84 31.61
C LEU A 180 -5.50 -12.22 31.07
N LEU A 181 -5.59 -12.46 29.76
CA LEU A 181 -6.76 -13.06 29.11
C LEU A 181 -6.90 -14.53 29.52
N LYS A 182 -7.99 -14.88 30.21
CA LYS A 182 -8.39 -16.27 30.47
C LYS A 182 -9.27 -16.79 29.33
N PHE A 183 -8.84 -17.87 28.69
CA PHE A 183 -9.67 -18.63 27.75
C PHE A 183 -10.50 -19.68 28.49
N PRO A 184 -11.81 -19.82 28.21
CA PRO A 184 -12.63 -20.90 28.75
C PRO A 184 -12.27 -22.22 28.07
N GLY A 185 -11.82 -23.20 28.86
CA GLY A 185 -11.70 -24.59 28.44
C GLY A 185 -13.08 -25.19 28.18
N ARG A 186 -13.19 -25.96 27.10
CA ARG A 186 -14.34 -26.84 26.84
C ARG A 186 -14.09 -28.17 27.54
N ASP A 187 -15.01 -28.58 28.40
CA ASP A 187 -15.18 -29.95 28.87
C ASP A 187 -15.72 -30.86 27.75
#